data_AF-A0A4Y7RTP9-F1
#
_entry.id   AF-A0A4Y7RTP9-F1
#
_cell.length_a   1.000
_cell.length_b   1.000
_cell.length_c   1.000
_cell.angle_alpha   90.00
_cell.angle_beta   90.00
_cell.angle_gamma   90.00
#
_symmetry.space_group_name_H-M   'P 1'
#
loop_
_entity.id
_entity.type
_entity.pdbx_description
1 polymer ?
#
loop_
_entity_poly.entity_id
_entity_poly.type
_entity_poly.pdbx_seq_one_letter_code
_entity_poly.pdbx_strand_id
1 'polypeptide(L)'
;MEYAVYLETAAVLARQAGKIIKDKFGGQFEKGYKSCPSDLVTEVDRASEALIINILRQKFPGHGIIGEESSGNAAIAQGGYAWCIDPLDGTTNFVYGIPFCSVSIGLIHNGEAVAGVVYDPLRDECFSAALGCGSFLNGGPIRVDATRKKLSEALLVTGYPENKSYSGLLRRVDYHKMAHSCSNLRALGSAALELAYIACGRLTGFWENPLMPWDVAAGSVLVREAGGKVTDIEGGKLRLERYLSITASNGLIHEELLQALL
;
A
#
# COMPACT_ATOMS: atom_id res chain seq x y z
N MET A 1 -23.35 0.52 -7.33
CA MET A 1 -22.19 1.37 -7.66
C MET A 1 -21.27 0.59 -8.59
N GLU A 2 -20.67 1.24 -9.58
CA GLU A 2 -19.91 0.62 -10.68
C GLU A 2 -18.84 -0.40 -10.21
N TYR A 3 -18.19 -0.13 -9.08
CA TYR A 3 -17.06 -0.94 -8.60
C TYR A 3 -17.38 -1.92 -7.45
N ALA A 4 -18.64 -2.06 -7.06
CA ALA A 4 -19.04 -2.84 -5.88
C ALA A 4 -18.64 -4.33 -5.97
N VAL A 5 -18.84 -4.95 -7.15
CA VAL A 5 -18.50 -6.37 -7.37
C VAL A 5 -17.00 -6.65 -7.24
N TYR A 6 -16.16 -5.67 -7.63
CA TYR A 6 -14.71 -5.79 -7.53
C TYR A 6 -14.25 -5.69 -6.08
N LEU A 7 -14.83 -4.76 -5.31
CA LEU A 7 -14.54 -4.61 -3.88
C LEU A 7 -14.90 -5.86 -3.08
N GLU A 8 -16.12 -6.39 -3.28
CA GLU A 8 -16.56 -7.59 -2.57
C GLU A 8 -15.64 -8.78 -2.88
N THR A 9 -15.26 -8.93 -4.16
CA THR A 9 -14.32 -9.98 -4.57
C THR A 9 -12.95 -9.79 -3.91
N ALA A 10 -12.39 -8.58 -3.98
CA ALA A 10 -11.08 -8.28 -3.39
C ALA A 10 -11.08 -8.49 -1.87
N ALA A 11 -12.15 -8.11 -1.16
CA ALA A 11 -12.28 -8.31 0.28
C ALA A 11 -12.31 -9.79 0.66
N VAL A 12 -13.05 -10.63 -0.09
CA VAL A 12 -13.07 -12.07 0.12
C VAL A 12 -11.69 -12.67 -0.12
N LEU A 13 -11.02 -12.29 -1.21
CA LEU A 13 -9.68 -12.79 -1.54
C LEU A 13 -8.62 -12.37 -0.52
N ALA A 14 -8.63 -11.10 -0.10
CA ALA A 14 -7.71 -10.60 0.91
C ALA A 14 -7.86 -11.36 2.24
N ARG A 15 -9.10 -11.69 2.65
CA ARG A 15 -9.35 -12.50 3.85
C ARG A 15 -8.89 -13.95 3.70
N GLN A 16 -9.08 -14.55 2.54
CA GLN A 16 -8.61 -15.92 2.26
C GLN A 16 -7.08 -16.00 2.27
N ALA A 17 -6.39 -15.08 1.59
CA ALA A 17 -4.94 -14.97 1.63
C ALA A 17 -4.43 -14.64 3.04
N GLY A 18 -5.07 -13.69 3.72
CA GLY A 18 -4.73 -13.31 5.08
C GLY A 18 -4.87 -14.44 6.10
N LYS A 19 -5.75 -15.42 5.85
CA LYS A 19 -5.79 -16.65 6.65
C LYS A 19 -4.48 -17.45 6.54
N ILE A 20 -3.88 -17.55 5.36
CA ILE A 20 -2.60 -18.24 5.15
C ILE A 20 -1.50 -17.55 5.97
N ILE A 21 -1.44 -16.21 5.91
CA ILE A 21 -0.51 -15.40 6.70
C ILE A 21 -0.71 -15.65 8.19
N LYS A 22 -1.95 -15.53 8.68
CA LYS A 22 -2.28 -15.71 10.10
C LYS A 22 -1.93 -17.08 10.63
N ASP A 23 -2.20 -18.14 9.85
CA ASP A 23 -1.93 -19.53 10.25
C ASP A 23 -0.42 -19.83 10.35
N LYS A 24 0.43 -19.06 9.66
CA LYS A 24 1.89 -19.23 9.64
C LYS A 24 2.66 -18.21 10.49
N PHE A 25 2.03 -17.12 10.92
CA PHE A 25 2.67 -16.06 11.69
C PHE A 25 3.23 -16.58 13.02
N GLY A 26 4.51 -16.28 13.29
CA GLY A 26 5.22 -16.78 14.48
C GLY A 26 5.55 -18.29 14.45
N GLY A 27 5.22 -18.97 13.35
CA GLY A 27 5.48 -20.40 13.15
C GLY A 27 6.73 -20.68 12.30
N GLN A 28 6.76 -21.89 11.72
CA GLN A 28 7.81 -22.30 10.78
C GLN A 28 7.33 -22.17 9.32
N PHE A 29 8.21 -21.64 8.48
CA PHE A 29 7.99 -21.43 7.05
C PHE A 29 9.33 -21.40 6.32
N GLU A 30 9.30 -21.69 5.03
CA GLU A 30 10.47 -21.53 4.17
C GLU A 30 10.65 -20.06 3.79
N LYS A 31 11.89 -19.56 3.86
CA LYS A 31 12.28 -18.21 3.42
C LYS A 31 13.31 -18.28 2.30
N GLY A 32 13.29 -17.30 1.42
CA GLY A 32 14.25 -17.05 0.38
C GLY A 32 14.53 -15.56 0.23
N TYR A 33 15.21 -15.21 -0.85
CA TYR A 33 15.60 -13.84 -1.17
C TYR A 33 15.26 -13.57 -2.64
N LYS A 34 14.81 -12.36 -2.97
CA LYS A 34 14.56 -11.94 -4.35
C LYS A 34 15.83 -11.28 -4.92
N SER A 35 15.95 -9.96 -4.88
CA SER A 35 17.04 -9.23 -5.51
C SER A 35 18.29 -9.08 -4.63
N CYS A 36 18.12 -9.09 -3.31
CA CYS A 36 19.22 -8.91 -2.36
C CYS A 36 18.92 -9.55 -0.99
N PRO A 37 19.91 -9.66 -0.07
CA PRO A 37 19.70 -10.28 1.24
C PRO A 37 18.69 -9.58 2.16
N SER A 38 18.34 -8.32 1.88
CA SER A 38 17.31 -7.58 2.62
C SER A 38 15.92 -7.73 1.99
N ASP A 39 15.84 -8.27 0.77
CA ASP A 39 14.63 -8.41 -0.03
C ASP A 39 14.14 -9.85 0.08
N LEU A 40 13.25 -10.06 1.05
CA LEU A 40 12.82 -11.37 1.54
C LEU A 40 11.56 -11.84 0.81
N VAL A 41 11.43 -13.16 0.70
CA VAL A 41 10.20 -13.83 0.22
C VAL A 41 10.02 -15.14 0.97
N THR A 42 8.78 -15.54 1.25
CA THR A 42 8.48 -16.81 1.91
C THR A 42 7.56 -17.70 1.08
N GLU A 43 7.34 -18.93 1.53
CA GLU A 43 6.27 -19.77 0.97
C GLU A 43 4.87 -19.15 1.13
N VAL A 44 4.68 -18.27 2.12
CA VAL A 44 3.40 -17.62 2.43
C VAL A 44 3.04 -16.59 1.36
N ASP A 45 4.00 -15.78 0.92
CA ASP A 45 3.84 -14.80 -0.17
C ASP A 45 3.37 -15.53 -1.44
N ARG A 46 4.09 -16.60 -1.84
CA ARG A 46 3.78 -17.38 -3.04
C ARG A 46 2.43 -18.08 -2.98
N ALA A 47 2.09 -18.68 -1.84
CA ALA A 47 0.81 -19.37 -1.65
C ALA A 47 -0.37 -18.39 -1.71
N SER A 48 -0.21 -17.23 -1.07
CA SER A 48 -1.21 -16.16 -1.05
C SER A 48 -1.43 -15.57 -2.44
N GLU A 49 -0.35 -15.29 -3.18
CA GLU A 49 -0.46 -14.77 -4.55
C GLU A 49 -1.13 -15.77 -5.49
N ALA A 50 -0.70 -17.04 -5.45
CA ALA A 50 -1.27 -18.09 -6.29
C ALA A 50 -2.79 -18.24 -6.07
N LEU A 51 -3.24 -18.18 -4.81
CA LEU A 51 -4.67 -18.22 -4.48
C LEU A 51 -5.42 -17.05 -5.13
N ILE A 52 -4.93 -15.82 -4.94
CA ILE A 52 -5.57 -14.60 -5.44
C ILE A 52 -5.64 -14.63 -6.96
N ILE A 53 -4.50 -14.88 -7.63
CA ILE A 53 -4.40 -14.90 -9.10
C ILE A 53 -5.31 -15.95 -9.71
N ASN A 54 -5.35 -17.17 -9.15
CA ASN A 54 -6.17 -18.25 -9.70
C ASN A 54 -7.66 -17.89 -9.72
N ILE A 55 -8.16 -17.29 -8.63
CA ILE A 55 -9.58 -16.90 -8.55
C ILE A 55 -9.87 -15.69 -9.44
N LEU A 56 -8.97 -14.70 -9.50
CA LEU A 56 -9.15 -13.53 -10.37
C LEU A 56 -9.17 -13.92 -11.85
N ARG A 57 -8.30 -14.84 -12.30
CA ARG A 57 -8.31 -15.33 -13.69
C ARG A 57 -9.61 -16.04 -14.06
N GLN A 58 -10.23 -16.74 -13.12
CA GLN A 58 -11.52 -17.41 -13.36
C GLN A 58 -12.68 -16.41 -13.40
N LYS A 59 -12.71 -15.44 -12.47
CA LYS A 59 -13.82 -14.51 -12.32
C LYS A 59 -13.75 -13.34 -13.31
N PHE A 60 -12.54 -12.91 -13.69
CA PHE A 60 -12.28 -11.76 -14.55
C PHE A 60 -11.22 -12.10 -15.62
N PRO A 61 -11.51 -13.03 -16.55
CA PRO A 61 -10.53 -13.54 -17.51
C PRO A 61 -9.97 -12.47 -18.48
N GLY A 62 -10.67 -11.35 -18.66
CA GLY A 62 -10.22 -10.22 -19.49
C GLY A 62 -9.38 -9.18 -18.75
N HIS A 63 -9.16 -9.31 -17.44
CA HIS A 63 -8.40 -8.33 -16.66
C HIS A 63 -6.91 -8.69 -16.64
N GLY A 64 -6.05 -7.67 -16.70
CA GLY A 64 -4.62 -7.82 -16.42
C GLY A 64 -4.35 -8.18 -14.97
N ILE A 65 -3.19 -8.75 -14.69
CA ILE A 65 -2.72 -9.08 -13.34
C ILE A 65 -1.27 -8.65 -13.21
N ILE A 66 -0.98 -7.94 -12.13
CA ILE A 66 0.34 -7.41 -11.75
C ILE A 66 0.56 -7.81 -10.28
N GLY A 67 1.06 -9.03 -10.04
CA GLY A 67 1.46 -9.53 -8.72
C GLY A 67 2.95 -9.33 -8.44
N GLU A 68 3.32 -8.99 -7.21
CA GLU A 68 4.72 -8.81 -6.80
C GLU A 68 5.62 -9.99 -7.17
N GLU A 69 5.17 -11.23 -6.93
CA GLU A 69 5.99 -12.43 -7.10
C GLU A 69 5.99 -12.96 -8.54
N SER A 70 4.93 -12.72 -9.30
CA SER A 70 4.76 -13.26 -10.66
C SER A 70 5.01 -12.27 -11.79
N SER A 71 4.99 -10.96 -11.53
CA SER A 71 5.05 -9.96 -12.60
C SER A 71 6.42 -9.81 -13.24
N GLY A 72 7.51 -10.09 -12.51
CA GLY A 72 8.86 -9.81 -13.02
C GLY A 72 8.98 -8.38 -13.59
N ASN A 73 9.41 -8.26 -14.86
CA ASN A 73 9.52 -6.99 -15.60
C ASN A 73 8.25 -6.64 -16.42
N ALA A 74 7.09 -7.28 -16.18
CA ALA A 74 5.89 -7.05 -16.97
C ALA A 74 5.44 -5.58 -16.92
N ALA A 75 5.18 -5.01 -18.09
CA ALA A 75 4.66 -3.66 -18.21
C ALA A 75 3.21 -3.60 -17.70
N ILE A 76 2.87 -2.53 -17.00
CA ILE A 76 1.52 -2.24 -16.56
C ILE A 76 0.66 -2.06 -17.81
N ALA A 77 -0.40 -2.85 -17.93
CA ALA A 77 -1.27 -2.84 -19.10
C ALA A 77 -1.80 -1.42 -19.33
N GLN A 78 -1.45 -0.82 -20.46
CA GLN A 78 -2.01 0.46 -20.89
C GLN A 78 -3.39 0.19 -21.50
N GLY A 79 -4.43 0.41 -20.70
CA GLY A 79 -5.84 0.31 -21.12
C GLY A 79 -6.57 -0.89 -20.51
N GLY A 80 -7.83 -0.67 -20.12
CA GLY A 80 -8.67 -1.68 -19.50
C GLY A 80 -8.41 -1.87 -17.99
N TYR A 81 -8.89 -2.99 -17.46
CA TYR A 81 -8.79 -3.34 -16.05
C TYR A 81 -7.54 -4.17 -15.76
N ALA A 82 -6.84 -3.87 -14.67
CA ALA A 82 -5.73 -4.67 -14.17
C ALA A 82 -5.73 -4.76 -12.64
N TRP A 83 -5.40 -5.92 -12.10
CA TRP A 83 -5.29 -6.14 -10.65
C TRP A 83 -3.84 -6.03 -10.20
N CYS A 84 -3.55 -5.11 -9.29
CA CYS A 84 -2.27 -5.02 -8.59
C CYS A 84 -2.37 -5.78 -7.26
N ILE A 85 -1.46 -6.72 -7.04
CA ILE A 85 -1.52 -7.64 -5.90
C ILE A 85 -0.17 -7.61 -5.18
N ASP A 86 -0.19 -7.24 -3.92
CA ASP A 86 0.86 -7.57 -2.98
C ASP A 86 0.29 -8.63 -2.01
N PRO A 87 0.77 -9.88 -2.12
CA PRO A 87 0.24 -10.98 -1.33
C PRO A 87 0.62 -10.92 0.15
N LEU A 88 1.68 -10.19 0.51
CA LEU A 88 2.19 -10.03 1.86
C LEU A 88 3.07 -8.76 1.95
N ASP A 89 2.43 -7.59 2.02
CA ASP A 89 3.13 -6.33 2.25
C ASP A 89 3.69 -6.33 3.68
N GLY A 90 4.99 -6.04 3.80
CA GLY A 90 5.74 -6.19 5.06
C GLY A 90 6.25 -7.60 5.31
N THR A 91 6.73 -8.31 4.28
CA THR A 91 7.40 -9.63 4.42
C THR A 91 8.51 -9.61 5.47
N THR A 92 9.29 -8.53 5.55
CA THR A 92 10.30 -8.37 6.61
C THR A 92 9.64 -8.39 8.00
N ASN A 93 8.57 -7.63 8.23
CA ASN A 93 7.86 -7.66 9.51
C ASN A 93 7.33 -9.07 9.83
N PHE A 94 6.76 -9.75 8.84
CA PHE A 94 6.30 -11.14 8.98
C PHE A 94 7.43 -12.09 9.42
N VAL A 95 8.58 -12.04 8.73
CA VAL A 95 9.74 -12.89 9.01
C VAL A 95 10.30 -12.65 10.41
N TYR A 96 10.30 -11.41 10.89
CA TYR A 96 10.80 -11.04 12.21
C TYR A 96 9.74 -11.11 13.32
N GLY A 97 8.50 -11.53 13.00
CA GLY A 97 7.42 -11.66 13.98
C GLY A 97 6.87 -10.32 14.48
N ILE A 98 7.07 -9.23 13.74
CA ILE A 98 6.48 -7.92 14.01
C ILE A 98 5.05 -7.93 13.43
N PRO A 99 4.00 -7.71 14.23
CA PRO A 99 2.62 -7.85 13.77
C PRO A 99 2.18 -6.60 13.01
N PHE A 100 2.77 -6.33 11.84
CA PHE A 100 2.43 -5.21 10.96
C PHE A 100 2.72 -5.60 9.50
N CYS A 101 1.80 -6.37 8.92
CA CYS A 101 1.84 -6.82 7.53
C CYS A 101 0.42 -6.96 7.00
N SER A 102 0.25 -6.97 5.67
CA SER A 102 -1.09 -7.01 5.08
C SER A 102 -1.16 -7.73 3.73
N VAL A 103 -2.38 -8.01 3.28
CA VAL A 103 -2.66 -8.32 1.87
C VAL A 103 -3.19 -7.05 1.21
N SER A 104 -2.61 -6.65 0.07
CA SER A 104 -3.05 -5.49 -0.71
C SER A 104 -3.54 -5.93 -2.10
N ILE A 105 -4.76 -5.55 -2.44
CA ILE A 105 -5.39 -5.85 -3.74
C ILE A 105 -6.00 -4.56 -4.30
N GLY A 106 -5.36 -4.00 -5.31
CA GLY A 106 -5.82 -2.81 -6.04
C GLY A 106 -6.37 -3.17 -7.42
N LEU A 107 -7.43 -2.48 -7.85
CA LEU A 107 -7.93 -2.51 -9.23
C LEU A 107 -7.57 -1.19 -9.92
N ILE A 108 -6.87 -1.31 -11.04
CA ILE A 108 -6.56 -0.22 -11.96
C ILE A 108 -7.53 -0.26 -13.12
N HIS A 109 -8.02 0.89 -13.56
CA HIS A 109 -8.75 1.08 -14.81
C HIS A 109 -8.11 2.24 -15.59
N ASN A 110 -7.61 1.97 -16.81
CA ASN A 110 -6.94 2.95 -17.67
C ASN A 110 -5.79 3.71 -16.97
N GLY A 111 -4.98 2.99 -16.19
CA GLY A 111 -3.82 3.56 -15.49
C GLY A 111 -4.13 4.25 -14.16
N GLU A 112 -5.39 4.31 -13.74
CA GLU A 112 -5.80 4.88 -12.46
C GLU A 112 -6.30 3.79 -11.50
N ALA A 113 -5.87 3.83 -10.24
CA ALA A 113 -6.48 2.98 -9.22
C ALA A 113 -7.93 3.43 -8.97
N VAL A 114 -8.88 2.52 -9.07
CA VAL A 114 -10.34 2.79 -8.95
C VAL A 114 -11.00 2.00 -7.83
N ALA A 115 -10.41 0.91 -7.36
CA ALA A 115 -10.85 0.18 -6.18
C ALA A 115 -9.66 -0.43 -5.45
N GLY A 116 -9.78 -0.67 -4.15
CA GLY A 116 -8.69 -1.20 -3.35
C GLY A 116 -9.16 -1.83 -2.06
N VAL A 117 -8.48 -2.91 -1.67
CA VAL A 117 -8.59 -3.54 -0.35
C VAL A 117 -7.19 -3.70 0.24
N VAL A 118 -7.04 -3.32 1.51
CA VAL A 118 -5.89 -3.65 2.34
C VAL A 118 -6.41 -4.40 3.56
N TYR A 119 -5.88 -5.59 3.84
CA TYR A 119 -6.32 -6.42 4.96
C TYR A 119 -5.15 -6.74 5.90
N ASP A 120 -5.26 -6.31 7.16
CA ASP A 120 -4.39 -6.73 8.26
C ASP A 120 -4.96 -8.03 8.87
N PRO A 121 -4.35 -9.20 8.62
CA PRO A 121 -4.86 -10.47 9.14
C PRO A 121 -4.63 -10.65 10.65
N LEU A 122 -3.70 -9.91 11.23
CA LEU A 122 -3.31 -10.03 12.64
C LEU A 122 -4.22 -9.20 13.55
N ARG A 123 -4.82 -8.13 13.01
CA ARG A 123 -5.84 -7.30 13.69
C ARG A 123 -7.27 -7.54 13.22
N ASP A 124 -7.46 -8.34 12.16
CA ASP A 124 -8.75 -8.51 11.48
C ASP A 124 -9.35 -7.17 11.04
N GLU A 125 -8.51 -6.35 10.39
CA GLU A 125 -8.90 -5.04 9.88
C GLU A 125 -8.89 -5.05 8.35
N CYS A 126 -10.08 -5.00 7.75
CA CYS A 126 -10.27 -4.93 6.31
C CYS A 126 -10.63 -3.50 5.90
N PHE A 127 -9.66 -2.82 5.29
CA PHE A 127 -9.84 -1.50 4.71
C PHE A 127 -10.26 -1.67 3.25
N SER A 128 -11.31 -0.97 2.82
CA SER A 128 -11.83 -1.07 1.46
C SER A 128 -12.35 0.27 0.96
N ALA A 129 -12.05 0.63 -0.29
CA ALA A 129 -12.58 1.82 -0.94
C ALA A 129 -12.67 1.65 -2.46
N ALA A 130 -13.64 2.33 -3.07
CA ALA A 130 -13.71 2.46 -4.51
C ALA A 130 -14.15 3.86 -4.91
N LEU A 131 -13.80 4.25 -6.13
CA LEU A 131 -14.05 5.58 -6.67
C LEU A 131 -15.53 5.98 -6.50
N GLY A 132 -15.76 7.08 -5.80
CA GLY A 132 -17.09 7.63 -5.52
C GLY A 132 -17.95 6.83 -4.55
N CYS A 133 -17.38 5.82 -3.88
CA CYS A 133 -18.09 4.94 -2.95
C CYS A 133 -17.75 5.23 -1.47
N GLY A 134 -16.71 6.03 -1.20
CA GLY A 134 -16.17 6.23 0.14
C GLY A 134 -15.17 5.15 0.56
N SER A 135 -14.62 5.33 1.76
CA SER A 135 -13.61 4.47 2.36
C SER A 135 -14.14 3.86 3.66
N PHE A 136 -13.84 2.59 3.88
CA PHE A 136 -14.42 1.81 4.98
C PHE A 136 -13.36 0.96 5.70
N LEU A 137 -13.55 0.77 7.00
CA LEU A 137 -12.85 -0.22 7.83
C LEU A 137 -13.90 -1.18 8.40
N ASN A 138 -13.79 -2.47 8.06
CA ASN A 138 -14.74 -3.51 8.47
C ASN A 138 -16.22 -3.13 8.21
N GLY A 139 -16.46 -2.46 7.08
CA GLY A 139 -17.79 -2.00 6.65
C GLY A 139 -18.25 -0.68 7.27
N GLY A 140 -17.57 -0.16 8.30
CA GLY A 140 -17.83 1.16 8.87
C GLY A 140 -17.10 2.27 8.10
N PRO A 141 -17.71 3.44 7.84
CA PRO A 141 -17.07 4.52 7.11
C PRO A 141 -15.89 5.10 7.91
N ILE A 142 -14.81 5.43 7.21
CA ILE A 142 -13.62 6.08 7.76
C ILE A 142 -13.31 7.39 7.04
N ARG A 143 -12.56 8.25 7.71
CA ARG A 143 -12.06 9.52 7.16
C ARG A 143 -10.65 9.77 7.65
N VAL A 144 -9.90 10.53 6.86
CA VAL A 144 -8.62 11.07 7.29
C VAL A 144 -8.78 11.99 8.50
N ASP A 145 -7.70 12.18 9.26
CA ASP A 145 -7.70 13.08 10.40
C ASP A 145 -7.95 14.54 9.97
N ALA A 146 -9.00 15.15 10.52
CA ALA A 146 -9.38 16.54 10.23
C ALA A 146 -8.81 17.55 11.24
N THR A 147 -8.07 17.08 12.26
CA THR A 147 -7.66 17.91 13.40
C THR A 147 -6.25 18.48 13.24
N ARG A 148 -5.28 17.69 12.74
CA ARG A 148 -3.91 18.14 12.50
C ARG A 148 -3.82 18.91 11.20
N LYS A 149 -3.61 20.22 11.32
CA LYS A 149 -3.66 21.16 10.19
C LYS A 149 -2.30 21.66 9.75
N LYS A 150 -1.26 21.40 10.55
CA LYS A 150 0.11 21.83 10.29
C LYS A 150 1.05 20.64 10.34
N LEU A 151 2.16 20.72 9.59
CA LEU A 151 3.17 19.67 9.57
C LEU A 151 3.72 19.39 10.98
N SER A 152 3.90 20.43 11.81
CA SER A 152 4.41 20.30 13.19
C SER A 152 3.53 19.49 14.13
N GLU A 153 2.26 19.27 13.78
CA GLU A 153 1.31 18.46 14.54
C GLU A 153 1.23 17.02 14.01
N ALA A 154 1.79 16.78 12.83
CA ALA A 154 1.63 15.56 12.07
C ALA A 154 2.41 14.38 12.67
N LEU A 155 1.76 13.21 12.70
CA LEU A 155 2.45 11.93 12.84
C LEU A 155 2.71 11.40 11.43
N LEU A 156 3.97 11.46 11.02
CA LEU A 156 4.40 11.05 9.69
C LEU A 156 4.99 9.64 9.70
N VAL A 157 4.89 8.99 8.54
CA VAL A 157 5.51 7.70 8.26
C VAL A 157 6.28 7.73 6.94
N THR A 158 7.28 6.87 6.80
CA THR A 158 8.12 6.71 5.60
C THR A 158 8.70 5.31 5.59
N GLY A 159 9.09 4.80 4.43
CA GLY A 159 9.91 3.59 4.33
C GLY A 159 11.34 3.87 3.88
N TYR A 160 12.15 2.81 3.90
CA TYR A 160 13.53 2.80 3.39
C TYR A 160 13.66 1.66 2.37
N PRO A 161 14.24 1.91 1.20
CA PRO A 161 14.40 0.88 0.18
C PRO A 161 15.26 -0.26 0.70
N GLU A 162 14.78 -1.48 0.52
CA GLU A 162 15.48 -2.71 0.91
C GLU A 162 16.81 -2.86 0.14
N ASN A 163 16.77 -2.52 -1.15
CA ASN A 163 17.94 -2.55 -2.01
C ASN A 163 18.77 -1.26 -1.85
N LYS A 164 19.95 -1.41 -1.25
CA LYS A 164 20.90 -0.31 -0.97
C LYS A 164 21.38 0.44 -2.21
N SER A 165 21.24 -0.13 -3.41
CA SER A 165 21.53 0.59 -4.66
C SER A 165 20.62 1.81 -4.87
N TYR A 166 19.44 1.82 -4.24
CA TYR A 166 18.50 2.94 -4.24
C TYR A 166 18.80 4.00 -3.16
N SER A 167 19.87 3.83 -2.37
CA SER A 167 20.25 4.81 -1.33
C SER A 167 20.49 6.23 -1.85
N GLY A 168 20.80 6.39 -3.14
CA GLY A 168 20.87 7.70 -3.80
C GLY A 168 19.53 8.46 -3.83
N LEU A 169 18.40 7.74 -3.84
CA LEU A 169 17.05 8.32 -3.82
C LEU A 169 16.70 8.91 -2.46
N LEU A 170 17.22 8.32 -1.37
CA LEU A 170 17.08 8.84 -0.01
C LEU A 170 17.77 10.19 0.19
N ARG A 171 18.81 10.51 -0.61
CA ARG A 171 19.56 11.77 -0.48
C ARG A 171 18.75 13.02 -0.82
N ARG A 172 17.58 12.85 -1.44
CA ARG A 172 16.68 13.97 -1.76
C ARG A 172 15.93 14.49 -0.54
N VAL A 173 15.79 13.68 0.51
CA VAL A 173 15.05 14.05 1.72
C VAL A 173 16.01 14.26 2.88
N ASP A 174 15.96 15.45 3.47
CA ASP A 174 16.62 15.71 4.75
C ASP A 174 15.76 15.17 5.90
N TYR A 175 16.01 13.91 6.28
CA TYR A 175 15.30 13.25 7.38
C TYR A 175 15.49 13.95 8.72
N HIS A 176 16.62 14.64 8.95
CA HIS A 176 16.85 15.39 10.17
C HIS A 176 15.93 16.62 10.20
N LYS A 177 15.90 17.41 9.13
CA LYS A 177 14.96 18.54 8.97
C LYS A 177 13.51 18.06 9.12
N MET A 178 13.14 16.95 8.49
CA MET A 178 11.79 16.40 8.55
C MET A 178 11.38 16.00 9.98
N ALA A 179 12.25 15.29 10.71
CA ALA A 179 11.98 14.90 12.09
C ALA A 179 11.79 16.09 13.04
N HIS A 180 12.39 17.25 12.73
CA HIS A 180 12.19 18.49 13.49
C HIS A 180 10.99 19.32 13.02
N SER A 181 10.46 19.05 11.83
CA SER A 181 9.34 19.79 11.22
C SER A 181 7.98 19.18 11.55
N CYS A 182 7.95 17.97 12.11
CA CYS A 182 6.74 17.24 12.47
C CYS A 182 6.71 16.85 13.96
N SER A 183 5.56 16.37 14.44
CA SER A 183 5.42 15.91 15.83
C SER A 183 6.22 14.63 16.07
N ASN A 184 6.16 13.71 15.11
CA ASN A 184 6.98 12.50 15.15
C ASN A 184 7.04 11.80 13.80
N LEU A 185 8.09 11.01 13.61
CA LEU A 185 8.35 10.22 12.40
C LEU A 185 8.47 8.72 12.74
N ARG A 186 7.90 7.84 11.91
CA ARG A 186 8.04 6.38 12.01
C ARG A 186 8.43 5.78 10.66
N ALA A 187 8.94 4.55 10.72
CA ALA A 187 8.92 3.61 9.61
C ALA A 187 8.30 2.32 10.15
N LEU A 188 7.10 1.95 9.66
CA LEU A 188 6.36 0.81 10.19
C LEU A 188 6.55 -0.45 9.33
N GLY A 189 6.92 -0.29 8.06
CA GLY A 189 7.39 -1.39 7.20
C GLY A 189 6.28 -2.15 6.47
N SER A 190 5.15 -1.50 6.20
CA SER A 190 4.11 -1.96 5.27
C SER A 190 3.43 -0.72 4.68
N ALA A 191 3.76 -0.39 3.42
CA ALA A 191 3.28 0.83 2.77
C ALA A 191 1.76 0.84 2.59
N ALA A 192 1.16 -0.34 2.33
CA ALA A 192 -0.29 -0.48 2.19
C ALA A 192 -1.01 -0.20 3.51
N LEU A 193 -0.49 -0.68 4.65
CA LEU A 193 -1.06 -0.38 5.97
C LEU A 193 -0.83 1.07 6.39
N GLU A 194 0.32 1.64 6.08
CA GLU A 194 0.62 3.05 6.34
C GLU A 194 -0.39 3.96 5.62
N LEU A 195 -0.69 3.69 4.34
CA LEU A 195 -1.74 4.38 3.59
C LEU A 195 -3.14 4.14 4.17
N ALA A 196 -3.47 2.90 4.55
CA ALA A 196 -4.74 2.58 5.19
C ALA A 196 -4.93 3.31 6.54
N TYR A 197 -3.85 3.47 7.30
CA TYR A 197 -3.85 4.17 8.58
C TYR A 197 -4.01 5.69 8.40
N ILE A 198 -3.51 6.26 7.31
CA ILE A 198 -3.84 7.65 6.91
C ILE A 198 -5.34 7.74 6.62
N ALA A 199 -5.88 6.82 5.82
CA ALA A 199 -7.28 6.82 5.43
C ALA A 199 -8.26 6.75 6.62
N CYS A 200 -7.85 6.15 7.75
CA CYS A 200 -8.65 6.13 8.98
C CYS A 200 -8.18 7.11 10.07
N GLY A 201 -7.29 8.04 9.75
CA GLY A 201 -6.87 9.13 10.64
C GLY A 201 -5.94 8.74 11.78
N ARG A 202 -5.36 7.53 11.75
CA ARG A 202 -4.34 7.08 12.71
C ARG A 202 -2.99 7.74 12.45
N LEU A 203 -2.70 8.00 11.19
CA LEU A 203 -1.50 8.69 10.71
C LEU A 203 -1.91 9.94 9.93
N THR A 204 -0.99 10.89 9.78
CA THR A 204 -1.28 12.19 9.14
C THR A 204 -0.71 12.29 7.74
N GLY A 205 0.47 11.72 7.50
CA GLY A 205 1.13 11.77 6.19
C GLY A 205 2.18 10.67 6.00
N PHE A 206 2.46 10.39 4.74
CA PHE A 206 3.37 9.36 4.27
C PHE A 206 4.13 9.85 3.04
N TRP A 207 5.40 9.48 2.92
CA TRP A 207 6.13 9.54 1.67
C TRP A 207 7.07 8.35 1.55
N GLU A 208 7.32 7.90 0.34
CA GLU A 208 8.33 6.88 0.08
C GLU A 208 8.81 6.91 -1.38
N ASN A 209 10.07 6.50 -1.59
CA ASN A 209 10.68 6.42 -2.91
C ASN A 209 11.88 5.44 -2.91
N PRO A 210 11.93 4.43 -3.81
CA PRO A 210 10.89 4.02 -4.74
C PRO A 210 9.93 3.00 -4.12
N LEU A 211 8.71 2.95 -4.63
CA LEU A 211 7.74 1.88 -4.42
C LEU A 211 7.28 1.30 -5.75
N MET A 212 6.51 0.22 -5.67
CA MET A 212 5.90 -0.46 -6.79
C MET A 212 4.38 -0.20 -6.82
N PRO A 213 3.71 -0.42 -7.96
CA PRO A 213 2.26 -0.21 -8.07
C PRO A 213 1.43 -1.03 -7.08
N TRP A 214 1.84 -2.26 -6.75
CA TRP A 214 1.12 -3.14 -5.82
C TRP A 214 1.15 -2.63 -4.37
N ASP A 215 2.25 -1.97 -3.97
CA ASP A 215 2.39 -1.35 -2.64
C ASP A 215 1.36 -0.22 -2.42
N VAL A 216 1.06 0.55 -3.48
CA VAL A 216 0.31 1.81 -3.33
C VAL A 216 -1.07 1.84 -3.96
N ALA A 217 -1.40 0.95 -4.92
CA ALA A 217 -2.64 1.06 -5.70
C ALA A 217 -3.88 1.02 -4.80
N ALA A 218 -3.98 0.04 -3.89
CA ALA A 218 -5.11 -0.08 -2.98
C ALA A 218 -5.15 1.09 -1.98
N GLY A 219 -4.02 1.36 -1.31
CA GLY A 219 -3.88 2.44 -0.34
C GLY A 219 -4.21 3.83 -0.90
N SER A 220 -3.87 4.09 -2.17
CA SER A 220 -4.16 5.36 -2.84
C SER A 220 -5.67 5.60 -3.04
N VAL A 221 -6.45 4.54 -3.26
CA VAL A 221 -7.92 4.66 -3.31
C VAL A 221 -8.48 4.91 -1.91
N LEU A 222 -7.99 4.17 -0.91
CA LEU A 222 -8.39 4.34 0.50
C LEU A 222 -8.23 5.79 0.96
N VAL A 223 -7.05 6.39 0.72
CA VAL A 223 -6.75 7.76 1.16
C VAL A 223 -7.63 8.78 0.44
N ARG A 224 -7.76 8.69 -0.89
CA ARG A 224 -8.57 9.65 -1.67
C ARG A 224 -10.05 9.60 -1.27
N GLU A 225 -10.62 8.41 -1.17
CA GLU A 225 -12.04 8.23 -0.81
C GLU A 225 -12.33 8.55 0.66
N ALA A 226 -11.32 8.55 1.52
CA ALA A 226 -11.40 9.03 2.90
C ALA A 226 -11.30 10.57 3.04
N GLY A 227 -11.08 11.29 1.93
CA GLY A 227 -10.93 12.74 1.89
C GLY A 227 -9.49 13.26 1.99
N GLY A 228 -8.49 12.37 1.87
CA GLY A 228 -7.08 12.72 1.83
C GLY A 228 -6.58 13.10 0.43
N LYS A 229 -5.27 13.35 0.33
CA LYS A 229 -4.59 13.70 -0.93
C LYS A 229 -3.41 12.77 -1.18
N VAL A 230 -3.23 12.37 -2.44
CA VAL A 230 -2.16 11.50 -2.92
C VAL A 230 -1.56 12.09 -4.20
N THR A 231 -0.24 12.23 -4.25
CA THR A 231 0.54 12.75 -5.38
C THR A 231 1.85 11.98 -5.53
N ASP A 232 2.62 12.25 -6.57
CA ASP A 232 4.06 11.99 -6.54
C ASP A 232 4.79 12.97 -5.59
N ILE A 233 6.10 12.80 -5.42
CA ILE A 233 6.92 13.65 -4.54
C ILE A 233 7.07 15.11 -5.05
N GLU A 234 6.74 15.38 -6.31
CA GLU A 234 6.77 16.71 -6.92
C GLU A 234 5.39 17.40 -6.85
N GLY A 235 4.39 16.76 -6.24
CA GLY A 235 3.01 17.24 -6.15
C GLY A 235 2.16 16.97 -7.39
N GLY A 236 2.70 16.24 -8.36
CA GLY A 236 2.03 15.83 -9.59
C GLY A 236 1.06 14.66 -9.37
N LYS A 237 0.32 14.32 -10.43
CA LYS A 237 -0.57 13.15 -10.42
C LYS A 237 0.27 11.88 -10.25
N LEU A 238 -0.03 11.09 -9.22
CA LEU A 238 0.58 9.78 -9.03
C LEU A 238 0.35 8.90 -10.27
N ARG A 239 1.44 8.49 -10.91
CA ARG A 239 1.41 7.53 -12.00
C ARG A 239 1.79 6.18 -11.44
N LEU A 240 0.91 5.20 -11.62
CA LEU A 240 1.19 3.81 -11.26
C LEU A 240 2.10 3.23 -12.34
N GLU A 241 3.37 3.61 -12.27
CA GLU A 241 4.47 3.12 -13.11
C GLU A 241 5.42 2.29 -12.24
N ARG A 242 6.33 1.54 -12.88
CA ARG A 242 7.34 0.81 -12.14
C ARG A 242 8.33 1.79 -11.49
N TYR A 243 8.63 1.59 -10.21
CA TYR A 243 9.42 2.51 -9.38
C TYR A 243 8.80 3.91 -9.38
N LEU A 244 7.82 4.09 -8.51
CA LEU A 244 7.15 5.35 -8.30
C LEU A 244 7.61 5.99 -6.99
N SER A 245 7.44 7.30 -6.90
CA SER A 245 7.49 8.02 -5.64
C SER A 245 6.07 8.45 -5.28
N ILE A 246 5.77 8.48 -3.99
CA ILE A 246 4.43 8.83 -3.51
C ILE A 246 4.55 9.79 -2.33
N THR A 247 3.60 10.72 -2.26
CA THR A 247 3.28 11.49 -1.06
C THR A 247 1.78 11.36 -0.81
N ALA A 248 1.39 10.97 0.40
CA ALA A 248 0.00 10.84 0.82
C ALA A 248 -0.22 11.57 2.15
N SER A 249 -1.40 12.14 2.37
CA SER A 249 -1.72 12.83 3.63
C SER A 249 -3.22 12.96 3.86
N ASN A 250 -3.59 13.49 5.02
CA ASN A 250 -4.95 13.96 5.32
C ASN A 250 -5.44 15.13 4.44
N GLY A 251 -4.64 15.60 3.47
CA GLY A 251 -4.96 16.69 2.56
C GLY A 251 -4.69 18.08 3.14
N LEU A 252 -4.74 18.24 4.47
CA LEU A 252 -4.54 19.51 5.16
C LEU A 252 -3.06 19.91 5.21
N ILE A 253 -2.17 18.94 5.47
CA ILE A 253 -0.73 19.19 5.57
C ILE A 253 0.03 18.99 4.25
N HIS A 254 -0.67 18.69 3.16
CA HIS A 254 -0.04 18.11 1.97
C HIS A 254 1.00 19.03 1.33
N GLU A 255 0.69 20.33 1.22
CA GLU A 255 1.62 21.31 0.64
C GLU A 255 2.83 21.57 1.54
N GLU A 256 2.62 21.63 2.88
CA GLU A 256 3.72 21.75 3.83
C GLU A 256 4.64 20.51 3.78
N LEU A 257 4.05 19.32 3.63
CA LEU A 257 4.80 18.07 3.50
C LEU A 257 5.64 18.07 2.22
N LEU A 258 5.07 18.43 1.07
CA LEU A 258 5.81 18.54 -0.19
C LEU A 258 6.98 19.54 -0.09
N GLN A 259 6.75 20.70 0.51
CA GLN A 259 7.82 21.70 0.72
C GLN A 259 8.93 21.21 1.64
N ALA A 260 8.60 20.39 2.64
CA ALA A 260 9.59 19.81 3.54
C ALA A 260 10.42 18.68 2.90
N LEU A 261 9.91 18.05 1.83
CA LEU A 261 10.60 17.01 1.06
C LEU A 261 11.59 17.58 0.02
N LEU A 262 11.54 18.89 -0.25
CA LEU A 262 12.51 19.66 -1.04
C LEU A 262 13.69 20.16 -0.17
#